data_AF-A0A841NHN0-F1
#
_entry.id   AF-A0A841NHN0-F1
#
_cell.length_a   1.000
_cell.length_b   1.000
_cell.length_c   1.000
_cell.angle_alpha   90.00
_cell.angle_beta   90.00
_cell.angle_gamma   90.00
#
_symmetry.space_group_name_H-M   'P 1'
#
loop_
_entity.id
_entity.type
_entity.pdbx_description
1 polymer ?
#
loop_
_entity_poly.entity_id
_entity_poly.type
_entity_poly.pdbx_seq_one_letter_code
_entity_poly.pdbx_strand_id
1 'polypeptide(L)'
;MKVFSSDIFFGLGHEIADKPELIIFAALFLPLLLLVPVTFIGWVFRKLTFNMYVINVLLYTLMFTFVLGLLTVFVLFFITDKDIVKLTYCWLTVFTGMFFFSLMNANTITKMFKDWSKIIKEKDNSGR
;
A
#
# COMPACT_ATOMS: atom_id res chain seq x y z
N MET A 1 9.13 24.90 -25.93
CA MET A 1 9.48 23.81 -24.98
C MET A 1 8.15 23.19 -24.54
N LYS A 2 7.79 22.01 -25.04
CA LYS A 2 6.53 21.32 -24.69
C LYS A 2 6.79 20.32 -23.56
N VAL A 3 5.71 19.95 -22.84
CA VAL A 3 5.57 18.78 -21.94
C VAL A 3 6.13 19.07 -20.53
N PHE A 4 5.36 19.17 -19.44
CA PHE A 4 4.24 18.38 -18.94
C PHE A 4 3.16 19.32 -18.36
N SER A 5 2.04 19.49 -19.06
CA SER A 5 0.89 20.22 -18.53
C SER A 5 -0.12 19.24 -17.98
N SER A 6 -0.65 19.61 -16.83
CA SER A 6 -1.42 18.81 -15.90
C SER A 6 -2.85 18.56 -16.35
N ASP A 7 -3.05 17.78 -17.42
CA ASP A 7 -4.24 16.92 -17.56
C ASP A 7 -4.16 15.67 -16.63
N ILE A 8 -3.08 15.58 -15.85
CA ILE A 8 -2.33 14.37 -15.48
C ILE A 8 -3.06 13.37 -14.55
N PHE A 9 -4.22 13.70 -13.98
CA PHE A 9 -5.03 12.75 -13.18
C PHE A 9 -6.53 12.69 -13.56
N PHE A 10 -6.94 13.16 -14.76
CA PHE A 10 -8.32 13.50 -15.20
C PHE A 10 -8.72 14.97 -14.97
N GLY A 11 -7.86 15.95 -15.33
CA GLY A 11 -8.23 17.38 -15.26
C GLY A 11 -8.40 17.99 -13.85
N LEU A 12 -8.31 17.17 -12.80
CA LEU A 12 -8.37 17.57 -11.38
C LEU A 12 -7.06 18.17 -10.83
N GLY A 13 -6.03 18.31 -11.66
CA GLY A 13 -4.70 18.75 -11.22
C GLY A 13 -4.67 20.14 -10.58
N HIS A 14 -5.57 21.03 -11.00
CA HIS A 14 -5.62 22.40 -10.48
C HIS A 14 -6.34 22.49 -9.12
N GLU A 15 -7.40 21.71 -8.92
CA GLU A 15 -8.17 21.69 -7.65
C GLU A 15 -7.43 20.93 -6.53
N ILE A 16 -6.65 19.91 -6.89
CA ILE A 16 -5.85 19.16 -5.92
C ILE A 16 -4.65 20.01 -5.48
N ALA A 17 -4.05 20.81 -6.38
CA ALA A 17 -2.94 21.74 -6.08
C ALA A 17 -3.20 22.66 -4.89
N ASP A 18 -4.45 23.07 -4.68
CA ASP A 18 -4.83 23.98 -3.61
C ASP A 18 -4.89 23.31 -2.22
N LYS A 19 -4.83 21.97 -2.13
CA LYS A 19 -4.97 21.21 -0.88
C LYS A 19 -3.99 20.02 -0.81
N PRO A 20 -2.69 20.28 -0.56
CA PRO A 20 -1.66 19.25 -0.53
C PRO A 20 -1.87 18.21 0.59
N GLU A 21 -2.64 18.52 1.63
CA GLU A 21 -3.07 17.58 2.67
C GLU A 21 -3.88 16.40 2.12
N LEU A 22 -4.59 16.57 0.99
CA LEU A 22 -5.36 15.49 0.36
C LEU A 22 -4.49 14.31 -0.03
N ILE A 23 -3.20 14.54 -0.31
CA ILE A 23 -2.25 13.46 -0.63
C ILE A 23 -1.93 12.60 0.59
N ILE A 24 -1.81 13.20 1.77
CA ILE A 24 -1.56 12.44 3.00
C ILE A 24 -2.79 11.58 3.29
N PHE A 25 -3.99 12.16 3.15
CA PHE A 25 -5.24 11.43 3.28
C PHE A 25 -5.36 10.32 2.25
N ALA A 26 -5.02 10.58 0.98
CA ALA A 26 -5.03 9.56 -0.07
C ALA A 26 -4.02 8.44 0.21
N ALA A 27 -2.79 8.77 0.60
CA ALA A 27 -1.76 7.80 0.94
C ALA A 27 -2.16 6.88 2.11
N LEU A 28 -2.96 7.40 3.04
CA LEU A 28 -3.52 6.65 4.17
C LEU A 28 -4.76 5.83 3.77
N PHE A 29 -5.77 6.48 3.19
CA PHE A 29 -7.07 5.88 2.94
C PHE A 29 -7.09 4.97 1.72
N LEU A 30 -6.31 5.24 0.67
CA LEU A 30 -6.37 4.48 -0.56
C LEU A 30 -5.93 3.01 -0.36
N PRO A 31 -4.80 2.70 0.31
CA PRO A 31 -4.46 1.32 0.65
C PRO A 31 -5.51 0.64 1.53
N LEU A 32 -6.02 1.34 2.55
CA LEU A 32 -7.02 0.81 3.47
C LEU A 32 -8.35 0.50 2.77
N LEU A 33 -8.81 1.41 1.91
CA LEU A 33 -10.02 1.24 1.13
C LEU A 33 -9.90 0.06 0.18
N LEU A 34 -8.72 -0.13 -0.45
CA LEU A 34 -8.45 -1.26 -1.35
C LEU A 34 -8.28 -2.60 -0.62
N LEU A 35 -7.90 -2.61 0.66
CA LEU A 35 -7.86 -3.85 1.44
C LEU A 35 -9.24 -4.51 1.56
N VAL A 36 -10.31 -3.72 1.67
CA VAL A 36 -11.68 -4.24 1.80
C VAL A 36 -12.12 -5.08 0.59
N PRO A 37 -12.11 -4.58 -0.66
CA PRO A 37 -12.46 -5.38 -1.81
C PRO A 37 -11.47 -6.51 -2.07
N VAL A 38 -10.16 -6.34 -1.83
CA VAL A 38 -9.17 -7.41 -2.03
C VAL A 38 -9.39 -8.56 -1.05
N THR A 39 -9.72 -8.28 0.22
CA THR A 39 -10.06 -9.33 1.19
C THR A 39 -11.37 -10.03 0.83
N PHE A 40 -12.37 -9.29 0.34
CA PHE A 40 -13.62 -9.87 -0.15
C PHE A 40 -13.39 -10.79 -1.37
N ILE A 41 -12.62 -10.34 -2.36
CA ILE A 41 -12.23 -11.16 -3.52
C ILE A 41 -11.44 -12.39 -3.06
N GLY A 42 -10.52 -12.22 -2.11
CA GLY A 42 -9.78 -13.32 -1.49
C GLY A 42 -10.69 -14.36 -0.85
N TRP A 43 -11.74 -13.92 -0.16
CA TRP A 43 -12.75 -14.82 0.42
C TRP A 43 -13.49 -15.62 -0.66
N VAL A 44 -13.88 -14.99 -1.78
CA VAL A 44 -14.50 -15.67 -2.93
C VAL A 44 -13.53 -16.67 -3.56
N PHE A 45 -12.27 -16.28 -3.78
CA PHE A 45 -11.23 -17.14 -4.38
C PHE A 45 -10.96 -18.37 -3.52
N ARG A 46 -10.96 -18.22 -2.20
CA ARG A 46 -10.85 -19.34 -1.25
C ARG A 46 -11.99 -20.34 -1.41
N LYS A 47 -13.21 -19.84 -1.66
CA LYS A 47 -14.39 -20.70 -1.87
C LYS A 47 -14.34 -21.46 -3.20
N LEU A 48 -13.70 -20.88 -4.21
CA LEU A 48 -13.52 -21.46 -5.54
C LEU A 48 -12.22 -22.28 -5.69
N THR A 49 -11.46 -22.48 -4.60
CA THR A 49 -10.17 -23.20 -4.58
C THR A 49 -9.12 -22.67 -5.56
N PHE A 50 -9.21 -21.39 -5.94
CA PHE A 50 -8.22 -20.75 -6.79
C PHE A 50 -6.91 -20.48 -6.03
N ASN A 51 -5.83 -20.27 -6.80
CA ASN A 51 -4.52 -19.97 -6.22
C ASN A 51 -4.55 -18.64 -5.46
N MET A 52 -4.37 -18.71 -4.14
CA MET A 52 -4.37 -17.56 -3.24
C MET A 52 -3.09 -16.71 -3.33
N TYR A 53 -2.09 -17.15 -4.12
CA TYR A 53 -0.81 -16.44 -4.25
C TYR A 53 -0.99 -14.97 -4.65
N VAL A 54 -1.78 -14.71 -5.70
CA VAL A 54 -2.00 -13.35 -6.22
C VAL A 54 -2.71 -12.48 -5.18
N ILE A 55 -3.67 -13.04 -4.45
CA ILE A 55 -4.37 -12.34 -3.37
C ILE A 55 -3.40 -11.99 -2.24
N ASN A 56 -2.56 -12.92 -1.82
CA ASN A 56 -1.56 -12.68 -0.77
C ASN A 56 -0.57 -11.59 -1.19
N VAL A 57 -0.08 -11.63 -2.44
CA VAL A 57 0.79 -10.59 -3.00
C VAL A 57 0.11 -9.22 -2.92
N LEU A 58 -1.16 -9.12 -3.33
CA LEU A 58 -1.91 -7.86 -3.27
C LEU A 58 -2.12 -7.38 -1.84
N LEU A 59 -2.46 -8.27 -0.91
CA LEU A 59 -2.63 -7.93 0.51
C LEU A 59 -1.33 -7.42 1.13
N TYR A 60 -0.20 -8.10 0.88
CA TYR A 60 1.11 -7.66 1.39
C TYR A 60 1.54 -6.34 0.76
N THR A 61 1.30 -6.16 -0.54
CA THR A 61 1.57 -4.90 -1.22
C THR A 61 0.82 -3.76 -0.55
N LEU A 62 -0.50 -3.90 -0.36
CA LEU A 62 -1.31 -2.87 0.28
C LEU A 62 -0.90 -2.61 1.73
N MET A 63 -0.56 -3.65 2.49
CA MET A 63 -0.09 -3.52 3.87
C MET A 63 1.25 -2.77 3.95
N PHE A 64 2.23 -3.12 3.12
CA PHE A 64 3.53 -2.46 3.12
C PHE A 64 3.46 -1.05 2.54
N THR A 65 2.67 -0.83 1.48
CA THR A 65 2.43 0.52 0.95
C THR A 65 1.71 1.40 1.95
N PHE A 66 0.79 0.87 2.75
CA PHE A 66 0.18 1.63 3.83
C PHE A 66 1.25 2.15 4.81
N VAL A 67 2.13 1.27 5.30
CA VAL A 67 3.15 1.66 6.28
C VAL A 67 4.23 2.56 5.65
N LEU A 68 4.86 2.09 4.57
CA LEU A 68 6.01 2.76 3.96
C LEU A 68 5.58 3.93 3.09
N GLY A 69 4.49 3.81 2.35
CA GLY A 69 3.95 4.91 1.54
C GLY A 69 3.47 6.06 2.40
N LEU A 70 2.79 5.79 3.53
CA LEU A 70 2.44 6.83 4.49
C LEU A 70 3.68 7.50 5.06
N LEU A 71 4.65 6.71 5.54
CA LEU A 71 5.88 7.26 6.13
C LEU A 71 6.64 8.12 5.12
N THR A 72 6.82 7.65 3.89
CA THR A 72 7.52 8.37 2.82
C THR A 72 6.80 9.67 2.47
N VAL A 73 5.48 9.64 2.26
CA VAL A 73 4.70 10.84 1.95
C VAL A 73 4.73 11.81 3.12
N PHE A 74 4.60 11.33 4.36
CA PHE A 74 4.64 12.17 5.56
C PHE A 74 5.99 12.89 5.68
N VAL A 75 7.11 12.17 5.57
CA VAL A 75 8.45 12.76 5.62
C VAL A 75 8.67 13.77 4.49
N LEU A 76 8.33 13.41 3.25
CA LEU A 76 8.53 14.29 2.10
C LEU A 76 7.64 15.52 2.14
N PHE A 77 6.43 15.42 2.69
CA PHE A 77 5.53 16.56 2.85
C PHE A 77 6.11 17.65 3.75
N PHE A 78 6.89 17.29 4.78
CA PHE A 78 7.55 18.27 5.66
C PHE A 78 8.88 18.80 5.11
N ILE A 79 9.55 18.04 4.25
CA ILE A 79 10.89 18.40 3.73
C ILE A 79 10.83 19.14 2.39
N THR A 80 9.86 18.83 1.54
CA THR A 80 9.71 19.40 0.18
C THR A 80 8.70 20.55 0.19
N ASP A 81 8.67 21.35 -0.88
CA ASP A 81 7.69 22.42 -1.15
C ASP A 81 6.23 21.95 -1.31
N LYS A 82 5.86 20.80 -0.73
CA LYS A 82 4.51 20.21 -0.77
C LYS A 82 3.97 20.01 -2.19
N ASP A 83 4.89 19.82 -3.14
CA ASP A 83 4.57 19.56 -4.54
C ASP A 83 3.82 18.22 -4.66
N ILE A 84 2.53 18.33 -4.92
CA ILE A 84 1.57 17.24 -4.98
C ILE A 84 1.96 16.24 -6.05
N VAL A 85 2.40 16.72 -7.21
CA VAL A 85 2.74 15.87 -8.34
C VAL A 85 3.92 14.97 -7.95
N LYS A 86 4.96 15.55 -7.34
CA LYS A 86 6.13 14.79 -6.87
C LYS A 86 5.77 13.80 -5.77
N LEU A 87 4.93 14.20 -4.82
CA LEU A 87 4.49 13.34 -3.72
C LEU A 87 3.67 12.14 -4.22
N THR A 88 2.76 12.33 -5.17
CA THR A 88 2.00 11.23 -5.79
C THR A 88 2.90 10.28 -6.55
N TYR A 89 3.84 10.79 -7.36
CA TYR A 89 4.80 9.91 -8.06
C TYR A 89 5.69 9.14 -7.08
N CYS A 90 6.09 9.77 -5.98
CA CYS A 90 6.85 9.09 -4.95
C CYS A 90 6.03 7.96 -4.31
N TRP A 91 4.79 8.24 -3.93
CA TRP A 91 3.88 7.22 -3.39
C TRP A 91 3.65 6.07 -4.37
N LEU A 92 3.44 6.37 -5.66
CA LEU A 92 3.31 5.35 -6.71
C LEU A 92 4.59 4.51 -6.84
N THR A 93 5.75 5.13 -6.77
CA THR A 93 7.04 4.41 -6.79
C THR A 93 7.16 3.44 -5.61
N VAL A 94 6.75 3.86 -4.41
CA VAL A 94 6.70 2.98 -3.24
C VAL A 94 5.71 1.84 -3.44
N PHE A 95 4.51 2.13 -3.96
CA PHE A 95 3.51 1.11 -4.27
C PHE A 95 4.04 0.06 -5.26
N THR A 96 4.63 0.49 -6.37
CA THR A 96 5.23 -0.40 -7.37
C THR A 96 6.40 -1.20 -6.79
N GLY A 97 7.29 -0.58 -6.01
CA GLY A 97 8.39 -1.26 -5.35
C GLY A 97 7.90 -2.35 -4.39
N MET A 98 6.90 -2.04 -3.56
CA MET A 98 6.30 -3.01 -2.63
C MET A 98 5.54 -4.11 -3.36
N PHE A 99 4.97 -3.82 -4.53
CA PHE A 99 4.33 -4.83 -5.37
C PHE A 99 5.33 -5.87 -5.83
N PHE A 100 6.46 -5.46 -6.41
CA PHE A 100 7.51 -6.39 -6.85
C PHE A 100 8.16 -7.11 -5.68
N PHE A 101 8.44 -6.40 -4.58
CA PHE A 101 8.95 -7.02 -3.36
C PHE A 101 8.04 -8.14 -2.86
N SER A 102 6.73 -7.86 -2.79
CA SER A 102 5.72 -8.83 -2.38
C SER A 102 5.60 -9.98 -3.39
N LEU A 103 5.68 -9.69 -4.69
CA LEU A 103 5.61 -10.70 -5.75
C LEU A 103 6.79 -11.67 -5.73
N MET A 104 7.99 -11.21 -5.37
CA MET A 104 9.17 -12.07 -5.26
C MET A 104 9.23 -12.83 -3.93
N ASN A 105 8.68 -12.26 -2.85
CA ASN A 105 8.87 -12.75 -1.48
C ASN A 105 7.59 -13.23 -0.80
N ALA A 106 6.46 -13.36 -1.50
CA ALA A 106 5.15 -13.67 -0.90
C ALA A 106 5.19 -14.91 0.00
N ASN A 107 5.86 -15.98 -0.43
CA ASN A 107 5.97 -17.22 0.34
C ASN A 107 6.78 -17.02 1.64
N THR A 108 7.89 -16.27 1.55
CA THR A 108 8.73 -15.93 2.71
C THR A 108 7.96 -15.07 3.70
N ILE A 109 7.28 -14.03 3.22
CA ILE A 109 6.45 -13.13 4.03
C ILE A 109 5.33 -13.93 4.72
N THR A 110 4.64 -14.78 3.98
CA THR A 110 3.58 -15.67 4.53
C THR A 110 4.12 -16.55 5.64
N LYS A 111 5.31 -17.14 5.44
CA LYS A 111 5.96 -17.99 6.44
C LYS A 111 6.32 -17.19 7.69
N MET A 112 6.91 -16.00 7.54
CA MET A 112 7.23 -15.12 8.67
C MET A 112 6.00 -14.78 9.50
N PHE A 113 4.87 -14.42 8.88
CA PHE A 113 3.64 -14.14 9.61
C PHE A 113 3.10 -15.36 10.37
N LYS A 114 3.19 -16.56 9.78
CA LYS A 114 2.79 -17.81 10.44
C LYS A 114 3.68 -18.13 11.63
N ASP A 115 4.99 -18.04 11.44
CA ASP A 115 5.98 -18.34 12.48
C ASP A 115 5.84 -17.35 13.64
N TRP A 116 5.64 -16.06 13.34
CA TRP A 116 5.41 -15.04 14.35
C TRP A 116 4.11 -15.27 15.13
N SER A 117 3.02 -15.64 14.44
CA SER A 117 1.76 -16.04 15.09
C SER A 117 1.93 -17.25 16.02
N LYS A 118 2.76 -18.22 15.61
CA LYS A 118 3.06 -19.41 16.42
C LYS A 118 3.82 -19.03 17.71
N ILE A 119 4.85 -18.20 17.60
CA ILE A 119 5.64 -17.71 18.75
C ILE A 119 4.74 -16.98 19.75
N ILE A 120 3.83 -16.13 19.25
CA ILE A 120 2.88 -15.40 20.11
C ILE A 120 1.99 -16.37 20.89
N LYS A 121 1.46 -17.42 20.23
CA LYS A 121 0.62 -18.44 20.88
C LYS A 121 1.40 -19.30 21.88
N GLU A 122 2.63 -19.68 21.57
CA GLU A 122 3.49 -20.45 22.48
C GLU A 122 3.81 -19.64 23.74
N LYS A 123 4.06 -18.33 23.61
CA LYS A 123 4.28 -17.43 24.74
C LYS A 123 3.03 -17.26 25.61
N ASP A 124 1.85 -17.16 25.00
CA ASP A 124 0.57 -17.06 25.72
C ASP A 124 0.25 -18.33 26.52
N ASN A 125 0.52 -19.50 25.94
CA ASN A 125 0.32 -20.80 26.61
C ASN A 125 1.36 -21.11 27.69
N SER A 126 2.57 -20.54 27.61
CA SER A 126 3.62 -20.70 28.64
C SER A 126 3.47 -19.74 29.83
N GLY A 127 2.59 -18.73 29.72
CA GLY A 127 2.27 -17.77 30.78
C GLY A 127 1.03 -18.13 31.61
N ARG A 128 0.37 -19.25 31.30
CA ARG A 128 -0.66 -19.91 32.12
C ARG A 128 -0.09 -21.18 32.73
#